data_AF-A0A7C8EN40-F1
#
_entry.id   AF-A0A7C8EN40-F1
#
_cell.length_a   1.000
_cell.length_b   1.000
_cell.length_c   1.000
_cell.angle_alpha   90.00
_cell.angle_beta   90.00
_cell.angle_gamma   90.00
#
_symmetry.space_group_name_H-M   'P 1'
#
loop_
_entity.id
_entity.type
_entity.pdbx_description
1 polymer ?
#
loop_
_entity_poly.entity_id
_entity_poly.type
_entity_poly.pdbx_seq_one_letter_code
_entity_poly.pdbx_strand_id
1 'polypeptide(L)'
;MKRKDNAEVIKSQLSFFGRSGKEQTMETAQQKNGNNVFLLDNGRIEPFSSDAYTASTLYQGVDSFSVECRLVRPEEPANMVFEGKRPSKKTVPILVGKGGECVLLDSWEELESEPSRLADVYEVLGALPVKQVFVLKRK
;
A
#
# COMPACT_ATOMS: atom_id res chain seq x y z
N MET A 1 -42.92 45.36 -35.98
CA MET A 1 -42.90 46.30 -34.83
C MET A 1 -42.67 45.48 -33.57
N LYS A 2 -41.49 45.56 -32.94
CA LYS A 2 -41.14 46.44 -31.78
C LYS A 2 -41.98 46.10 -30.53
N ARG A 3 -41.49 45.83 -29.32
CA ARG A 3 -40.20 45.79 -28.57
C ARG A 3 -40.50 45.00 -27.24
N LYS A 4 -39.58 44.21 -26.65
CA LYS A 4 -38.60 44.55 -25.55
C LYS A 4 -39.24 45.26 -24.34
N ASP A 5 -39.03 44.97 -23.05
CA ASP A 5 -38.05 44.25 -22.19
C ASP A 5 -38.84 43.73 -20.93
N ASN A 6 -38.40 42.86 -20.00
CA ASN A 6 -37.35 43.10 -19.00
C ASN A 6 -37.11 41.86 -18.10
N ALA A 7 -35.92 41.80 -17.49
CA ALA A 7 -35.34 40.74 -16.68
C ALA A 7 -35.89 40.64 -15.25
N GLU A 8 -35.75 39.47 -14.59
CA GLU A 8 -35.06 39.32 -13.29
C GLU A 8 -35.00 37.85 -12.80
N VAL A 9 -33.78 37.44 -12.45
CA VAL A 9 -33.38 36.68 -11.24
C VAL A 9 -34.31 35.57 -10.73
N ILE A 10 -33.89 34.32 -10.91
CA ILE A 10 -34.12 33.28 -9.90
C ILE A 10 -32.77 32.61 -9.57
N LYS A 11 -32.07 33.24 -8.62
CA LYS A 11 -31.11 32.60 -7.73
C LYS A 11 -31.85 32.31 -6.42
N SER A 12 -32.17 31.06 -6.16
CA SER A 12 -32.47 30.48 -4.83
C SER A 12 -32.85 29.02 -5.11
N GLN A 13 -32.54 27.99 -4.32
CA GLN A 13 -32.06 27.87 -2.96
C GLN A 13 -31.69 26.38 -2.85
N LEU A 14 -30.43 26.05 -2.61
CA LEU A 14 -30.07 24.74 -2.03
C LEU A 14 -28.75 24.91 -1.28
N SER A 15 -28.85 25.66 -0.20
CA SER A 15 -27.87 25.66 0.88
C SER A 15 -28.45 24.86 2.03
N PHE A 16 -28.09 23.57 2.13
CA PHE A 16 -28.25 22.81 3.38
C PHE A 16 -27.37 21.55 3.38
N PHE A 17 -26.13 21.71 3.84
CA PHE A 17 -25.41 20.85 4.80
C PHE A 17 -23.89 21.08 4.66
N GLY A 18 -23.42 22.14 5.30
CA GLY A 18 -22.13 22.08 5.97
C GLY A 18 -22.33 21.30 7.26
N ARG A 19 -21.78 20.09 7.34
CA ARG A 19 -21.48 19.45 8.62
C ARG A 19 -20.20 18.66 8.45
N SER A 20 -19.17 19.17 9.11
CA SER A 20 -17.95 18.49 9.53
C SER A 20 -18.26 17.03 9.88
N GLY A 21 -17.86 16.13 8.98
CA GLY A 21 -17.81 14.70 9.20
C GLY A 21 -16.36 14.32 9.08
N LYS A 22 -15.72 14.05 10.23
CA LYS A 22 -14.41 13.42 10.32
C LYS A 22 -14.36 12.30 9.29
N GLU A 23 -13.41 12.37 8.36
CA GLU A 23 -12.98 11.21 7.59
C GLU A 23 -12.60 10.16 8.63
N GLN A 24 -13.52 9.22 8.85
CA GLN A 24 -13.19 7.94 9.43
C GLN A 24 -12.34 7.27 8.35
N THR A 25 -11.03 7.50 8.44
CA THR A 25 -10.04 6.50 8.09
C THR A 25 -10.54 5.22 8.72
N MET A 26 -11.15 4.36 7.90
CA MET A 26 -11.34 2.97 8.28
C MET A 26 -9.92 2.40 8.31
N GLU A 27 -9.24 2.61 9.44
CA GLU A 27 -8.18 1.73 9.89
C GLU A 27 -8.78 0.33 9.83
N THR A 28 -8.38 -0.45 8.84
CA THR A 28 -8.50 -1.90 8.85
C THR A 28 -7.69 -2.38 10.05
N ALA A 29 -8.37 -2.40 11.19
CA ALA A 29 -7.88 -2.94 12.43
C ALA A 29 -7.84 -4.46 12.29
N GLN A 30 -6.73 -5.00 11.78
CA GLN A 30 -6.30 -6.37 12.07
C GLN A 30 -4.83 -6.59 11.66
N GLN A 31 -3.90 -5.95 12.37
CA GLN A 31 -2.59 -6.51 12.73
C GLN A 31 -1.87 -5.53 13.68
N LYS A 32 -2.44 -5.35 14.88
CA LYS A 32 -1.68 -4.82 16.01
C LYS A 32 -1.00 -6.01 16.69
N ASN A 33 0.33 -5.97 16.73
CA ASN A 33 1.27 -6.82 17.49
C ASN A 33 1.95 -7.94 16.70
N GLY A 34 2.86 -7.53 15.84
CA GLY A 34 3.96 -8.33 15.31
C GLY A 34 4.70 -7.42 14.36
N ASN A 35 5.94 -7.03 14.68
CA ASN A 35 6.70 -6.11 13.84
C ASN A 35 6.63 -6.59 12.38
N ASN A 36 6.35 -5.69 11.41
CA ASN A 36 6.41 -5.96 9.96
C ASN A 36 7.87 -6.26 9.57
N VAL A 37 8.42 -7.33 10.11
CA VAL A 37 9.81 -7.74 10.01
C VAL A 37 9.77 -9.18 9.57
N PHE A 38 10.50 -9.45 8.50
CA PHE A 38 10.52 -10.75 7.86
C PHE A 38 11.96 -11.24 7.80
N LEU A 39 12.14 -12.55 7.94
CA LEU A 39 13.42 -13.22 7.79
C LEU A 39 13.41 -13.97 6.47
N LEU A 40 14.46 -13.78 5.67
CA LEU A 40 14.73 -14.64 4.52
C LEU A 40 15.57 -15.83 5.01
N ASP A 41 14.97 -17.02 5.05
CA ASP A 41 15.63 -18.26 5.40
C ASP A 41 15.41 -19.31 4.30
N ASN A 42 16.50 -19.90 3.80
CA ASN A 42 16.47 -20.93 2.75
C ASN A 42 15.63 -20.56 1.49
N GLY A 43 15.64 -19.28 1.10
CA GLY A 43 14.89 -18.78 -0.05
C GLY A 43 13.39 -18.59 0.21
N ARG A 44 12.93 -18.74 1.45
CA ARG A 44 11.58 -18.43 1.89
C ARG A 44 11.59 -17.23 2.82
N ILE A 45 10.56 -16.40 2.72
CA ILE A 45 10.40 -15.25 3.59
C ILE A 45 9.29 -15.54 4.59
N GLU A 46 9.60 -15.38 5.88
CA GLU A 46 8.69 -15.71 6.97
C GLU A 46 8.64 -14.55 7.98
N PRO A 47 7.49 -14.33 8.66
CA PRO A 47 7.39 -13.34 9.73
C PRO A 47 8.41 -13.62 10.84
N PHE A 48 9.11 -12.58 11.30
CA PHE A 48 10.16 -12.68 12.31
C PHE A 48 9.77 -11.96 13.61
N SER A 49 9.89 -12.66 14.74
CA SER A 49 9.66 -12.07 16.06
C SER A 49 10.91 -11.35 16.56
N SER A 50 10.74 -10.14 17.12
CA SER A 50 11.83 -9.37 17.72
C SER A 50 12.45 -10.00 18.97
N ASP A 51 11.75 -10.96 19.59
CA ASP A 51 12.26 -11.69 20.75
C ASP A 51 13.29 -12.76 20.36
N ALA A 52 13.31 -13.15 19.07
CA ALA A 52 14.31 -14.04 18.52
C ALA A 52 15.56 -13.27 18.09
N TYR A 53 16.71 -13.96 18.07
CA TYR A 53 17.96 -13.43 17.51
C TYR A 53 18.29 -14.10 16.19
N THR A 54 18.71 -13.31 15.21
CA THR A 54 19.31 -13.82 13.97
C THR A 54 20.46 -12.94 13.51
N ALA A 55 21.49 -13.58 12.92
CA ALA A 55 22.59 -12.90 12.26
C ALA A 55 22.29 -12.61 10.77
N SER A 56 21.21 -13.18 10.23
CA SER A 56 20.79 -13.01 8.84
C SER A 56 20.18 -11.63 8.59
N THR A 57 20.05 -11.29 7.31
CA THR A 57 19.33 -10.07 6.89
C THR A 57 17.85 -10.21 7.19
N LEU A 58 17.29 -9.18 7.82
CA LEU A 58 15.86 -9.03 8.04
C LEU A 58 15.30 -8.02 7.04
N TYR A 59 14.01 -8.06 6.80
CA TYR A 59 13.31 -7.14 5.91
C TYR A 59 12.22 -6.44 6.70
N GLN A 60 12.32 -5.13 6.88
CA GLN A 60 11.33 -4.34 7.58
C GLN A 60 10.38 -3.68 6.57
N GLY A 61 9.10 -4.04 6.62
CA GLY A 61 8.03 -3.37 5.88
C GLY A 61 7.88 -1.93 6.34
N VAL A 62 8.08 -0.99 5.41
CA VAL A 62 7.98 0.46 5.62
C VAL A 62 6.83 1.10 4.83
N ASP A 63 6.40 0.45 3.76
CA ASP A 63 5.24 0.83 2.94
C ASP A 63 4.29 -0.38 2.81
N SER A 64 3.00 -0.14 2.59
CA SER A 64 1.98 -1.16 2.34
C SER A 64 1.04 -0.69 1.23
N PHE A 65 0.72 -1.59 0.31
CA PHE A 65 -0.14 -1.35 -0.84
C PHE A 65 -1.21 -2.45 -0.92
N SER A 66 -2.48 -2.06 -0.91
CA SER A 66 -3.58 -2.96 -1.22
C SER A 66 -3.61 -3.27 -2.72
N VAL A 67 -3.94 -4.51 -3.07
CA VAL A 67 -4.07 -4.92 -4.47
C VAL A 67 -5.54 -4.83 -4.92
N GLU A 68 -5.80 -4.08 -5.98
CA GLU A 68 -7.12 -4.00 -6.63
C GLU A 68 -6.98 -4.31 -8.13
N CYS A 69 -7.91 -5.11 -8.67
CA CYS A 69 -7.97 -5.38 -10.10
C CYS A 69 -9.03 -4.50 -10.76
N ARG A 70 -8.63 -3.71 -11.75
CA ARG A 70 -9.53 -2.86 -12.55
C ARG A 70 -9.48 -3.25 -14.02
N LEU A 71 -10.64 -3.17 -14.68
CA LEU A 71 -10.74 -3.38 -16.11
C LEU A 71 -10.52 -2.04 -16.83
N VAL A 72 -9.53 -2.01 -17.70
CA VAL A 72 -9.23 -0.88 -18.59
C VAL A 72 -9.58 -1.23 -20.02
N ARG A 73 -9.79 -0.22 -20.87
CA ARG A 73 -10.07 -0.49 -22.28
C ARG A 73 -8.80 -0.94 -23.02
N PRO A 74 -8.88 -1.68 -24.12
CA PRO A 74 -7.70 -2.14 -24.86
C PRO A 74 -6.79 -1.01 -25.38
N GLU A 75 -7.35 0.17 -25.63
CA GLU A 75 -6.60 1.37 -26.03
C GLU A 75 -5.84 2.06 -24.87
N GLU A 76 -6.16 1.71 -23.62
CA GLU A 76 -5.54 2.26 -22.42
C GLU A 76 -4.29 1.44 -22.04
N PRO A 77 -3.28 2.06 -21.40
CA PRO A 77 -2.08 1.34 -21.00
C PRO A 77 -2.39 0.27 -19.95
N ALA A 78 -2.00 -0.97 -20.22
CA ALA A 78 -2.17 -2.11 -19.32
C ALA A 78 -1.09 -2.22 -18.22
N ASN A 79 -0.42 -1.11 -17.91
CA ASN A 79 0.67 -1.09 -16.92
C ASN A 79 0.10 -1.10 -15.50
N MET A 80 0.88 -1.64 -14.56
CA MET A 80 0.57 -1.56 -13.14
C MET A 80 0.48 -0.08 -12.69
N VAL A 81 -0.58 0.25 -11.96
CA VAL A 81 -0.84 1.61 -11.46
C VAL A 81 -0.68 1.64 -9.95
N PHE A 82 0.10 2.59 -9.46
CA PHE A 82 0.20 2.88 -8.03
C PHE A 82 -0.71 4.06 -7.69
N GLU A 83 -1.65 3.85 -6.78
CA GLU A 83 -2.43 4.93 -6.21
C GLU A 83 -1.65 5.61 -5.08
N GLY A 84 -1.55 6.94 -5.12
CA GLY A 84 -0.81 7.71 -4.13
C GLY A 84 0.69 7.73 -4.40
N LYS A 85 1.49 7.51 -3.33
CA LYS A 85 2.95 7.63 -3.40
C LYS A 85 3.55 6.34 -3.95
N ARG A 86 4.37 6.45 -4.99
CA ARG A 86 5.16 5.31 -5.48
C ARG A 86 6.12 4.80 -4.41
N PRO A 87 6.39 3.47 -4.39
CA PRO A 87 7.38 2.91 -3.48
C PRO A 87 8.77 3.50 -3.73
N SER A 88 9.56 3.57 -2.67
CA SER A 88 10.95 4.03 -2.75
C SER A 88 11.79 3.04 -3.56
N LYS A 89 12.68 3.53 -4.43
CA LYS A 89 13.66 2.67 -5.14
C LYS A 89 14.61 1.91 -4.21
N LYS A 90 14.64 2.25 -2.92
CA LYS A 90 15.46 1.56 -1.91
C LYS A 90 14.72 0.37 -1.29
N THR A 91 13.42 0.26 -1.48
CA THR A 91 12.62 -0.86 -0.97
C THR A 91 12.54 -1.97 -2.01
N VAL A 92 12.31 -3.18 -1.52
CA VAL A 92 11.98 -4.36 -2.33
C VAL A 92 10.54 -4.81 -2.02
N PRO A 93 9.81 -5.37 -2.99
CA PRO A 93 8.45 -5.83 -2.75
C PRO A 93 8.43 -7.16 -1.98
N ILE A 94 7.54 -7.27 -1.00
CA ILE A 94 7.12 -8.54 -0.41
C ILE A 94 5.64 -8.70 -0.72
N LEU A 95 5.30 -9.74 -1.49
CA LEU A 95 3.93 -10.11 -1.78
C LEU A 95 3.37 -10.90 -0.60
N VAL A 96 2.23 -10.48 -0.07
CA VAL A 96 1.51 -11.22 0.97
C VAL A 96 0.25 -11.81 0.36
N GLY A 97 0.25 -13.13 0.25
CA GLY A 97 -0.82 -13.91 -0.34
C GLY A 97 -2.01 -14.07 0.58
N LYS A 98 -3.19 -14.32 0.01
CA LYS A 98 -4.44 -14.52 0.77
C LYS A 98 -4.38 -15.73 1.70
N GLY A 99 -3.50 -16.70 1.45
CA GLY A 99 -3.25 -17.86 2.31
C GLY A 99 -2.23 -17.62 3.43
N GLY A 100 -1.67 -16.41 3.54
CA GLY A 100 -0.64 -16.05 4.52
C GLY A 100 0.79 -16.34 4.06
N GLU A 101 0.99 -16.89 2.87
CA GLU A 101 2.29 -17.02 2.22
C GLU A 101 2.89 -15.65 1.92
N CYS A 102 4.20 -15.54 2.09
CA CYS A 102 4.95 -14.33 1.77
C CYS A 102 6.00 -14.67 0.69
N VAL A 103 6.16 -13.79 -0.30
CA VAL A 103 7.15 -13.94 -1.37
C VAL A 103 7.96 -12.65 -1.51
N LEU A 104 9.27 -12.75 -1.37
CA LEU A 104 10.19 -11.64 -1.60
C LEU A 104 10.55 -11.58 -3.07
N LEU A 105 10.49 -10.38 -3.66
CA LEU A 105 10.97 -10.10 -5.01
C LEU A 105 12.29 -9.34 -4.98
N ASP A 106 13.04 -9.37 -6.07
CA ASP A 106 14.32 -8.68 -6.17
C ASP A 106 14.15 -7.17 -6.34
N SER A 107 13.09 -6.75 -7.04
CA SER A 107 12.81 -5.34 -7.30
C SER A 107 11.35 -5.05 -7.66
N TRP A 108 10.97 -3.78 -7.64
CA TRP A 108 9.66 -3.33 -8.11
C TRP A 108 9.51 -3.48 -9.62
N GLU A 109 10.62 -3.34 -10.37
CA GLU A 109 10.65 -3.56 -11.81
C GLU A 109 10.35 -5.02 -12.18
N GLU A 110 10.79 -5.98 -11.37
CA GLU A 110 10.41 -7.40 -11.53
C GLU A 110 8.88 -7.54 -11.43
N LEU A 111 8.27 -6.97 -10.39
CA LEU A 111 6.82 -7.02 -10.20
C LEU A 111 6.05 -6.33 -11.33
N GLU A 112 6.53 -5.18 -11.81
CA GLU A 112 5.92 -4.47 -12.95
C GLU A 112 6.02 -5.28 -14.25
N SER A 113 7.06 -6.09 -14.42
CA SER A 113 7.25 -6.94 -15.60
C SER A 113 6.38 -8.21 -15.59
N GLU A 114 6.00 -8.70 -14.41
CA GLU A 114 5.17 -9.89 -14.24
C GLU A 114 3.99 -9.62 -13.25
N PRO A 115 3.03 -8.75 -13.63
CA PRO A 115 1.92 -8.35 -12.76
C PRO A 115 0.95 -9.49 -12.45
N SER A 116 0.97 -10.58 -13.23
CA SER A 116 0.17 -11.80 -12.98
C SER A 116 0.41 -12.39 -11.58
N ARG A 117 1.58 -12.14 -10.98
CA ARG A 117 1.89 -12.57 -9.61
C ARG A 117 0.96 -11.96 -8.55
N LEU A 118 0.26 -10.86 -8.86
CA LEU A 118 -0.66 -10.19 -7.95
C LEU A 118 -2.04 -10.84 -7.85
N ALA A 119 -2.37 -11.85 -8.66
CA ALA A 119 -3.71 -12.44 -8.71
C ALA A 119 -4.20 -12.98 -7.34
N ASP A 120 -3.31 -13.63 -6.59
CA ASP A 120 -3.60 -14.23 -5.28
C ASP A 120 -3.07 -13.42 -4.09
N VAL A 121 -2.54 -12.23 -4.36
CA VAL A 121 -1.97 -11.31 -3.38
C VAL A 121 -3.06 -10.40 -2.85
N TYR A 122 -3.10 -10.18 -1.53
CA TYR A 122 -4.00 -9.20 -0.93
C TYR A 122 -3.28 -7.88 -0.61
N GLU A 123 -1.98 -7.96 -0.31
CA GLU A 123 -1.16 -6.83 0.10
C GLU A 123 0.27 -6.98 -0.45
N VAL A 124 0.86 -5.87 -0.89
CA VAL A 124 2.27 -5.78 -1.23
C VAL A 124 2.95 -4.84 -0.25
N LEU A 125 3.95 -5.34 0.47
CA LEU A 125 4.74 -4.52 1.37
C LEU A 125 5.99 -4.02 0.65
N GLY A 126 6.33 -2.75 0.86
CA GLY A 126 7.65 -2.24 0.52
C GLY A 126 8.58 -2.42 1.70
N ALA A 127 9.60 -3.25 1.57
CA ALA A 127 10.50 -3.58 2.67
C ALA A 127 11.93 -3.08 2.46
N LEU A 128 12.59 -2.71 3.57
CA LEU A 128 14.02 -2.38 3.61
C LEU A 128 14.82 -3.51 4.25
N PRO A 129 15.98 -3.88 3.69
CA PRO A 129 16.89 -4.79 4.36
C PRO A 129 17.50 -4.11 5.59
N VAL A 130 17.42 -4.77 6.74
CA VAL A 130 17.93 -4.32 8.04
C VAL A 130 18.71 -5.44 8.73
N LYS A 131 19.44 -5.08 9.79
CA LYS A 131 20.15 -6.02 10.66
C LYS A 131 19.75 -5.79 12.10
N GLN A 132 19.64 -6.87 12.86
CA GLN A 132 19.42 -6.80 14.30
C GLN A 132 20.72 -6.41 15.01
N VAL A 133 20.63 -5.49 15.98
CA VAL A 133 21.78 -5.03 16.79
C VAL A 133 21.41 -4.98 18.26
N PHE A 134 22.39 -5.21 19.14
CA PHE A 134 22.23 -5.04 20.58
C PHE A 134 22.78 -3.68 21.02
N VAL A 135 22.05 -3.00 21.91
CA VAL A 135 22.48 -1.71 22.49
C VAL A 135 22.70 -1.89 23.98
N LEU A 136 23.96 -1.79 24.42
CA LEU A 136 24.33 -1.83 25.84
C LEU A 136 24.17 -0.44 26.46
N LYS A 137 23.32 -0.31 27.48
CA LYS A 137 23.15 0.94 28.23
C LYS A 137 23.79 0.81 29.61
N ARG A 138 24.59 1.81 30.00
CA ARG A 138 25.14 1.92 31.36
C ARG A 138 23.99 2.16 32.34
N LYS A 139 23.98 1.42 33.45
CA LYS A 139 23.05 1.61 34.57
C LYS A 139 23.53 2.73 35.49
#